data_AF-A0A933QRN2-F1
#
_entry.id   AF-A0A933QRN2-F1
#
_cell.length_a   1.000
_cell.length_b   1.000
_cell.length_c   1.000
_cell.angle_alpha   90.00
_cell.angle_beta   90.00
_cell.angle_gamma   90.00
#
_symmetry.space_group_name_H-M   'P 1'
#
loop_
_entity.id
_entity.type
_entity.pdbx_description
1 polymer ?
#
loop_
_entity_poly.entity_id
_entity_poly.type
_entity_poly.pdbx_seq_one_letter_code
_entity_poly.pdbx_strand_id
1 'polypeptide(L)'
;MPQQTFTVSDNARVEIRNCHNRVTVVGWDDAHTVAVDYAGRQQGDTIVVENTNKVTLRVPRAATLSISRCEADVRIDDLSGHVELEHIDGDVTLRNLRGETIVRDLDGSLAAKDVTSLKSDGSLDGDVALRDVANVHIESVEGDISLTEVSAALVNQVAGDFVARGVKALKGDGVWEGDAVLHSVQASEINEVEGDVSLSDIGAFKSRSVGGDLSAQNIRSAFAIEQVEGDISIRESSGQIMIERGGGDLIASDLRGGLTAQDIDGDAVISFSEAAPLDLRADGDVVVNLPPNTNAEIELDAPRGDLIVRANMQIHSQDESRIRATMGSGGVKIKAESTKSDLIMRGSGGDMHHREKSKDYANFSAEFDFSSFADMGQRIAAEVRKSVNESLADLRVPEVRARRHHFEVRMHRPGRHHEHRHDRDDKDESRNEPVEEETSGPVAGSPERKAILDAIARGEMSVDDAIRKLTGEE
;
A
#
# COMPACT_ATOMS: atom_id res chain seq x y z
N MET A 1 -8.52 47.18 -1.00
CA MET A 1 -8.11 48.39 -1.76
C MET A 1 -8.72 48.29 -3.16
N PRO A 2 -8.78 49.36 -3.98
CA PRO A 2 -9.24 49.20 -5.36
C PRO A 2 -8.24 48.33 -6.15
N GLN A 3 -8.77 47.53 -7.07
CA GLN A 3 -8.01 46.67 -7.97
C GLN A 3 -7.07 47.51 -8.86
N GLN A 4 -5.80 47.12 -8.93
CA GLN A 4 -4.80 47.69 -9.82
C GLN A 4 -4.58 46.76 -11.02
N THR A 5 -4.23 47.35 -12.16
CA THR A 5 -3.96 46.63 -13.41
C THR A 5 -2.68 47.16 -14.01
N PHE A 6 -1.81 46.27 -14.46
CA PHE A 6 -0.51 46.56 -15.03
C PHE A 6 -0.41 45.94 -16.42
N THR A 7 0.10 46.70 -17.38
CA THR A 7 0.34 46.21 -18.74
C THR A 7 1.73 45.59 -18.81
N VAL A 8 1.83 44.36 -19.30
CA VAL A 8 3.05 43.56 -19.36
C VAL A 8 3.26 42.98 -20.76
N SER A 9 4.48 42.57 -21.09
CA SER A 9 4.78 41.77 -22.29
C SER A 9 4.48 40.28 -22.09
N ASP A 10 4.73 39.47 -23.13
CA ASP A 10 4.64 38.00 -23.09
C ASP A 10 5.58 37.35 -22.05
N ASN A 11 6.62 38.08 -21.60
CA ASN A 11 7.59 37.62 -20.58
C ASN A 11 7.24 38.11 -19.18
N ALA A 12 5.95 38.30 -18.88
CA ALA A 12 5.48 38.78 -17.60
C ALA A 12 6.05 37.96 -16.43
N ARG A 13 6.60 38.66 -15.44
CA ARG A 13 7.09 38.05 -14.19
C ARG A 13 6.32 38.61 -13.01
N VAL A 14 5.95 37.73 -12.10
CA VAL A 14 5.23 38.12 -10.88
C VAL A 14 6.00 37.62 -9.68
N GLU A 15 6.39 38.55 -8.82
CA GLU A 15 7.12 38.28 -7.58
C GLU A 15 6.24 38.69 -6.39
N ILE A 16 5.95 37.73 -5.52
CA ILE A 16 5.15 37.93 -4.32
C ILE A 16 6.04 37.62 -3.11
N ARG A 17 6.16 38.56 -2.16
CA ARG A 17 7.01 38.38 -0.97
C ARG A 17 6.32 38.81 0.32
N ASN A 18 6.68 38.19 1.44
CA ASN A 18 6.22 38.55 2.78
C ASN A 18 4.68 38.61 2.85
N CYS A 19 4.05 37.45 2.71
CA CYS A 19 2.59 37.30 2.76
C CYS A 19 2.16 36.55 4.02
N HIS A 20 0.95 36.79 4.53
CA HIS A 20 0.54 36.22 5.83
C HIS A 20 -0.74 35.39 5.87
N ASN A 21 -1.84 35.78 5.22
CA ASN A 21 -3.14 35.10 5.44
C ASN A 21 -3.64 34.33 4.23
N ARG A 22 -3.55 34.91 3.02
CA ARG A 22 -3.87 34.17 1.80
C ARG A 22 -3.27 34.77 0.54
N VAL A 23 -2.70 33.91 -0.31
CA VAL A 23 -2.32 34.25 -1.67
C VAL A 23 -3.13 33.41 -2.65
N THR A 24 -3.72 34.06 -3.65
CA THR A 24 -4.42 33.36 -4.73
C THR A 24 -3.96 33.92 -6.07
N VAL A 25 -3.39 33.08 -6.93
CA VAL A 25 -2.96 33.43 -8.28
C VAL A 25 -3.74 32.58 -9.28
N VAL A 26 -4.34 33.24 -10.27
CA VAL A 26 -5.12 32.56 -11.32
C VAL A 26 -4.63 33.01 -12.69
N GLY A 27 -4.27 32.05 -13.53
CA GLY A 27 -3.99 32.27 -14.94
C GLY A 27 -5.26 32.63 -15.73
N TRP A 28 -5.19 33.65 -16.58
CA TRP A 28 -6.31 34.06 -17.44
C TRP A 28 -5.87 34.34 -18.88
N ASP A 29 -6.86 34.50 -19.76
CA ASP A 29 -6.64 34.55 -21.21
C ASP A 29 -6.11 35.91 -21.70
N ASP A 30 -6.05 36.92 -20.83
CA ASP A 30 -5.40 38.19 -21.16
C ASP A 30 -3.88 38.06 -20.97
N ALA A 31 -3.18 37.93 -22.10
CA ALA A 31 -1.73 37.72 -22.14
C ALA A 31 -0.89 38.93 -21.73
N HIS A 32 -1.48 40.14 -21.68
CA HIS A 32 -0.73 41.39 -21.52
C HIS A 32 -1.14 42.19 -20.28
N THR A 33 -1.97 41.59 -19.42
CA THR A 33 -2.48 42.27 -18.23
C THR A 33 -2.26 41.43 -16.99
N VAL A 34 -1.68 42.05 -15.96
CA VAL A 34 -1.68 41.55 -14.59
C VAL A 34 -2.64 42.40 -13.77
N ALA A 35 -3.62 41.77 -13.12
CA ALA A 35 -4.55 42.44 -12.22
C ALA A 35 -4.35 41.98 -10.78
N VAL A 36 -4.26 42.94 -9.86
CA VAL A 36 -3.96 42.71 -8.44
C VAL A 36 -5.01 43.42 -7.59
N ASP A 37 -5.62 42.75 -6.60
CA ASP A 37 -6.59 43.36 -5.67
C ASP A 37 -5.94 44.12 -4.49
N TYR A 38 -4.64 44.34 -4.60
CA TYR A 38 -3.75 44.97 -3.62
C TYR A 38 -2.76 45.92 -4.31
N ALA A 39 -1.97 46.64 -3.51
CA ALA A 39 -0.92 47.51 -4.02
C ALA A 39 0.22 46.68 -4.63
N GLY A 40 0.48 46.88 -5.92
CA GLY A 40 1.64 46.31 -6.64
C GLY A 40 2.57 47.41 -7.15
N ARG A 41 3.82 47.04 -7.44
CA ARG A 41 4.78 47.90 -8.12
C ARG A 41 5.25 47.22 -9.40
N GLN A 42 5.25 47.95 -10.51
CA GLN A 42 5.78 47.46 -11.77
C GLN A 42 7.21 47.98 -11.98
N GLN A 43 8.12 47.06 -12.31
CA GLN A 43 9.50 47.35 -12.72
C GLN A 43 9.74 46.66 -14.07
N GLY A 44 9.53 47.37 -15.18
CA GLY A 44 9.53 46.75 -16.50
C GLY A 44 8.37 45.74 -16.62
N ASP A 45 8.70 44.48 -16.94
CA ASP A 45 7.73 43.37 -17.03
C ASP A 45 7.55 42.59 -15.71
N THR A 46 8.24 43.01 -14.65
CA THR A 46 8.12 42.39 -13.33
C THR A 46 7.10 43.15 -12.48
N ILE A 47 6.08 42.45 -12.01
CA ILE A 47 5.10 42.94 -11.04
C ILE A 47 5.47 42.40 -9.66
N VAL A 48 5.76 43.32 -8.74
CA VAL A 48 6.20 43.02 -7.38
C VAL A 48 5.07 43.36 -6.41
N VAL A 49 4.67 42.38 -5.59
CA VAL A 49 3.70 42.53 -4.50
C VAL A 49 4.37 42.11 -3.20
N GLU A 50 4.42 43.02 -2.21
CA GLU A 50 5.15 42.78 -0.96
C GLU A 50 4.31 43.18 0.26
N ASN A 51 4.57 42.52 1.40
CA ASN A 51 4.00 42.84 2.72
C ASN A 51 2.47 42.89 2.70
N THR A 52 1.86 41.84 2.16
CA THR A 52 0.40 41.75 2.01
C THR A 52 -0.20 40.74 3.00
N ASN A 53 -1.38 41.09 3.52
CA ASN A 53 -2.13 40.17 4.37
C ASN A 53 -2.89 39.17 3.49
N LYS A 54 -3.65 39.67 2.50
CA LYS A 54 -4.42 38.86 1.55
C LYS A 54 -4.31 39.46 0.16
N VAL A 55 -4.02 38.63 -0.83
CA VAL A 55 -3.94 39.07 -2.22
C VAL A 55 -4.50 38.05 -3.20
N THR A 56 -5.19 38.56 -4.21
CA THR A 56 -5.65 37.84 -5.39
C THR A 56 -5.03 38.47 -6.63
N LEU A 57 -4.37 37.66 -7.45
CA LEU A 57 -3.77 38.06 -8.71
C LEU A 57 -4.39 37.29 -9.87
N ARG A 58 -4.64 38.01 -10.96
CA ARG A 58 -4.89 37.43 -12.28
C ARG A 58 -3.71 37.76 -13.17
N VAL A 59 -3.08 36.73 -13.71
CA VAL A 59 -1.82 36.85 -14.45
C VAL A 59 -1.97 36.14 -15.80
N PRO A 60 -1.24 36.58 -16.85
CA PRO A 60 -1.15 35.83 -18.09
C PRO A 60 -0.78 34.37 -17.82
N ARG A 61 -1.41 33.41 -18.51
CA ARG A 61 -1.09 31.98 -18.29
C ARG A 61 0.38 31.65 -18.50
N ALA A 62 1.06 32.36 -19.39
CA ALA A 62 2.49 32.14 -19.67
C ALA A 62 3.43 32.81 -18.66
N ALA A 63 2.91 33.62 -17.72
CA ALA A 63 3.72 34.37 -16.78
C ALA A 63 4.53 33.44 -15.87
N THR A 64 5.75 33.87 -15.54
CA THR A 64 6.56 33.25 -14.49
C THR A 64 6.13 33.79 -13.13
N LEU A 65 5.89 32.91 -12.16
CA LEU A 65 5.47 33.26 -10.82
C LEU A 65 6.52 32.81 -9.80
N SER A 66 6.95 33.72 -8.94
CA SER A 66 7.79 33.44 -7.78
C SER A 66 7.09 33.95 -6.52
N ILE A 67 6.92 33.08 -5.52
CA ILE A 67 6.37 33.43 -4.21
C ILE A 67 7.40 33.03 -3.16
N SER A 68 7.81 33.97 -2.30
CA SER A 68 8.76 33.67 -1.24
C SER A 68 8.44 34.29 0.11
N ARG A 69 8.85 33.62 1.19
CA ARG A 69 8.63 34.03 2.60
C ARG A 69 7.16 34.33 2.85
N CYS A 70 6.35 33.28 2.81
CA CYS A 70 4.90 33.38 2.84
C CYS A 70 4.34 32.55 3.99
N GLU A 71 3.93 33.22 5.07
CA GLU A 71 3.25 32.60 6.23
C GLU A 71 1.78 32.24 5.93
N ALA A 72 1.40 32.19 4.65
CA ALA A 72 0.01 32.15 4.18
C ALA A 72 -0.29 30.91 3.34
N ASP A 73 -1.56 30.50 3.33
CA ASP A 73 -2.05 29.54 2.33
C ASP A 73 -1.88 30.10 0.91
N VAL A 74 -1.25 29.32 0.04
CA VAL A 74 -1.01 29.66 -1.36
C VAL A 74 -1.90 28.81 -2.25
N ARG A 75 -2.68 29.47 -3.11
CA ARG A 75 -3.46 28.81 -4.15
C ARG A 75 -3.04 29.30 -5.52
N ILE A 76 -2.64 28.38 -6.40
CA ILE A 76 -2.26 28.70 -7.78
C ILE A 76 -3.07 27.82 -8.73
N ASP A 77 -3.78 28.48 -9.63
CA ASP A 77 -4.59 27.81 -10.65
C ASP A 77 -4.16 28.28 -12.05
N ASP A 78 -4.23 27.36 -13.01
CA ASP A 78 -4.39 27.69 -14.44
C ASP A 78 -3.18 28.36 -15.13
N LEU A 79 -1.95 28.06 -14.68
CA LEU A 79 -0.71 28.57 -15.27
C LEU A 79 0.01 27.57 -16.19
N SER A 80 0.66 28.10 -17.20
CA SER A 80 1.55 27.39 -18.13
C SER A 80 3.01 27.84 -18.04
N GLY A 81 3.28 28.99 -17.41
CA GLY A 81 4.62 29.43 -17.09
C GLY A 81 5.22 28.68 -15.90
N HIS A 82 6.49 28.97 -15.61
CA HIS A 82 7.22 28.42 -14.47
C HIS A 82 6.67 28.97 -13.14
N VAL A 83 6.58 28.10 -12.13
CA VAL A 83 6.13 28.45 -10.78
C VAL A 83 7.22 28.05 -9.79
N GLU A 84 7.62 28.98 -8.95
CA GLU A 84 8.62 28.79 -7.92
C GLU A 84 8.08 29.27 -6.57
N LEU A 85 8.06 28.37 -5.59
CA LEU A 85 7.64 28.63 -4.22
C LEU A 85 8.83 28.39 -3.29
N GLU A 86 9.11 29.33 -2.40
CA GLU A 86 10.28 29.27 -1.50
C GLU A 86 9.91 29.75 -0.09
N HIS A 87 10.14 28.94 0.94
CA HIS A 87 9.81 29.25 2.34
C HIS A 87 8.33 29.64 2.51
N ILE A 88 7.48 28.64 2.42
CA ILE A 88 6.03 28.79 2.58
C ILE A 88 5.62 28.07 3.87
N ASP A 89 5.11 28.79 4.85
CA ASP A 89 4.73 28.18 6.14
C ASP A 89 3.29 27.62 6.08
N GLY A 90 2.46 28.16 5.18
CA GLY A 90 1.06 27.75 4.99
C GLY A 90 0.86 26.66 3.93
N ASP A 91 -0.39 26.20 3.78
CA ASP A 91 -0.71 25.13 2.83
C ASP A 91 -0.63 25.60 1.37
N VAL A 92 -0.12 24.75 0.49
CA VAL A 92 0.00 25.02 -0.94
C VAL A 92 -0.99 24.16 -1.73
N THR A 93 -1.87 24.80 -2.49
CA THR A 93 -2.76 24.15 -3.46
C THR A 93 -2.42 24.56 -4.89
N LEU A 94 -2.05 23.59 -5.72
CA LEU A 94 -1.69 23.77 -7.13
C LEU A 94 -2.69 23.07 -8.05
N ARG A 95 -3.23 23.76 -9.06
CA ARG A 95 -4.13 23.12 -10.04
C ARG A 95 -3.88 23.55 -11.48
N ASN A 96 -3.95 22.56 -12.38
CA ASN A 96 -3.89 22.75 -13.84
C ASN A 96 -2.63 23.52 -14.26
N LEU A 97 -1.47 23.09 -13.77
CA LEU A 97 -0.18 23.71 -14.05
C LEU A 97 0.56 22.95 -15.15
N ARG A 98 0.87 23.65 -16.25
CA ARG A 98 1.52 23.07 -17.44
C ARG A 98 3.02 23.32 -17.50
N GLY A 99 3.49 24.37 -16.81
CA GLY A 99 4.92 24.63 -16.63
C GLY A 99 5.54 23.77 -15.54
N GLU A 100 6.86 23.87 -15.41
CA GLU A 100 7.58 23.30 -14.28
C GLU A 100 7.21 24.05 -12.99
N THR A 101 6.92 23.30 -11.93
CA THR A 101 6.68 23.83 -10.59
C THR A 101 7.75 23.35 -9.63
N ILE A 102 8.42 24.28 -8.96
CA ILE A 102 9.43 24.01 -7.94
C ILE A 102 8.90 24.51 -6.59
N VAL A 103 8.95 23.65 -5.58
CA VAL A 103 8.64 23.98 -4.19
C VAL A 103 9.90 23.77 -3.35
N ARG A 104 10.39 24.83 -2.71
CA ARG A 104 11.52 24.79 -1.77
C ARG A 104 11.02 25.17 -0.40
N ASP A 105 11.24 24.28 0.56
CA ASP A 105 10.91 24.47 1.98
C ASP A 105 9.44 24.88 2.20
N LEU A 106 8.64 23.87 2.50
CA LEU A 106 7.22 24.01 2.79
C LEU A 106 6.93 23.42 4.17
N ASP A 107 6.58 24.25 5.14
CA ASP A 107 6.21 23.77 6.47
C ASP A 107 4.76 23.23 6.47
N GLY A 108 3.91 23.76 5.58
CA GLY A 108 2.52 23.36 5.41
C GLY A 108 2.33 22.10 4.55
N SER A 109 1.08 21.78 4.22
CA SER A 109 0.78 20.63 3.33
C SER A 109 0.74 21.02 1.85
N LEU A 110 1.13 20.10 0.97
CA LEU A 110 1.12 20.28 -0.49
C LEU A 110 0.00 19.46 -1.14
N ALA A 111 -0.95 20.13 -1.80
CA ALA A 111 -1.95 19.49 -2.63
C ALA A 111 -1.82 19.91 -4.10
N ALA A 112 -1.47 19.00 -5.00
CA ALA A 112 -1.34 19.29 -6.43
C ALA A 112 -2.30 18.44 -7.28
N LYS A 113 -2.94 19.07 -8.26
CA LYS A 113 -3.83 18.39 -9.20
C LYS A 113 -3.61 18.83 -10.65
N ASP A 114 -3.58 17.91 -11.60
CA ASP A 114 -3.42 18.22 -13.03
C ASP A 114 -2.12 19.02 -13.28
N VAL A 115 -1.00 18.54 -12.74
CA VAL A 115 0.32 19.21 -12.82
C VAL A 115 1.26 18.42 -13.73
N THR A 116 1.99 19.11 -14.60
CA THR A 116 2.87 18.42 -15.58
C THR A 116 4.22 18.01 -14.97
N SER A 117 4.80 18.87 -14.15
CA SER A 117 6.07 18.59 -13.46
C SER A 117 6.08 19.29 -12.12
N LEU A 118 6.32 18.52 -11.06
CA LEU A 118 6.50 19.00 -9.70
C LEU A 118 7.84 18.51 -9.16
N LYS A 119 8.69 19.45 -8.74
CA LYS A 119 9.94 19.17 -8.06
C LYS A 119 9.93 19.80 -6.68
N SER A 120 10.24 19.03 -5.63
CA SER A 120 10.69 19.59 -4.36
C SER A 120 12.21 19.70 -4.35
N ASP A 121 12.71 20.82 -3.84
CA ASP A 121 14.13 21.13 -3.72
C ASP A 121 14.34 21.75 -2.33
N GLY A 122 14.06 20.95 -1.31
CA GLY A 122 13.95 21.33 0.10
C GLY A 122 13.11 20.31 0.89
N SER A 123 12.85 20.59 2.17
CA SER A 123 11.93 19.78 2.98
C SER A 123 10.47 20.12 2.70
N LEU A 124 9.61 19.12 2.76
CA LEU A 124 8.15 19.29 2.85
C LEU A 124 7.73 18.72 4.20
N ASP A 125 7.46 19.56 5.18
CA ASP A 125 7.25 19.11 6.55
C ASP A 125 5.81 18.57 6.74
N GLY A 126 4.84 19.13 6.00
CA GLY A 126 3.47 18.63 5.97
C GLY A 126 3.20 17.53 4.94
N ASP A 127 1.94 17.08 4.90
CA ASP A 127 1.51 16.00 4.01
C ASP A 127 1.51 16.41 2.54
N VAL A 128 1.76 15.45 1.65
CA VAL A 128 1.83 15.66 0.21
C VAL A 128 0.78 14.82 -0.51
N ALA A 129 -0.22 15.47 -1.10
CA ALA A 129 -1.27 14.84 -1.89
C ALA A 129 -1.18 15.25 -3.37
N LEU A 130 -0.75 14.34 -4.24
CA LEU A 130 -0.58 14.59 -5.68
C LEU A 130 -1.56 13.73 -6.49
N ARG A 131 -2.31 14.38 -7.37
CA ARG A 131 -3.24 13.69 -8.27
C ARG A 131 -3.08 14.13 -9.73
N ASP A 132 -3.11 13.20 -10.67
CA ASP A 132 -3.00 13.48 -12.10
C ASP A 132 -1.71 14.27 -12.41
N VAL A 133 -0.57 13.81 -11.87
CA VAL A 133 0.74 14.48 -12.03
C VAL A 133 1.64 13.64 -12.93
N ALA A 134 2.24 14.24 -13.96
CA ALA A 134 3.03 13.45 -14.90
C ALA A 134 4.41 13.09 -14.33
N ASN A 135 5.17 14.07 -13.83
CA ASN A 135 6.49 13.83 -13.24
C ASN A 135 6.58 14.46 -11.84
N VAL A 136 7.05 13.66 -10.88
CA VAL A 136 7.25 14.06 -9.50
C VAL A 136 8.69 13.74 -9.11
N HIS A 137 9.37 14.71 -8.51
CA HIS A 137 10.64 14.51 -7.82
C HIS A 137 10.51 15.15 -6.45
N ILE A 138 10.61 14.35 -5.39
CA ILE A 138 10.55 14.81 -4.00
C ILE A 138 11.81 14.32 -3.28
N GLU A 139 12.51 15.24 -2.62
CA GLU A 139 13.73 14.93 -1.86
C GLU A 139 13.41 14.38 -0.47
N SER A 140 12.64 15.12 0.33
CA SER A 140 12.29 14.70 1.70
C SER A 140 10.90 15.18 2.05
N VAL A 141 10.15 14.33 2.74
CA VAL A 141 8.85 14.65 3.34
C VAL A 141 8.85 14.18 4.79
N GLU A 142 8.49 15.05 5.73
CA GLU A 142 8.32 14.65 7.13
C GLU A 142 6.93 14.04 7.39
N GLY A 143 5.88 14.54 6.73
CA GLY A 143 4.53 13.98 6.76
C GLY A 143 4.30 12.81 5.82
N ASP A 144 3.02 12.54 5.53
CA ASP A 144 2.60 11.43 4.67
C ASP A 144 2.59 11.81 3.19
N ILE A 145 2.72 10.83 2.30
CA ILE A 145 2.60 11.02 0.85
C ILE A 145 1.43 10.19 0.30
N SER A 146 0.56 10.85 -0.47
CA SER A 146 -0.46 10.21 -1.29
C SER A 146 -0.29 10.57 -2.76
N LEU A 147 0.05 9.59 -3.59
CA LEU A 147 0.15 9.71 -5.05
C LEU A 147 -1.02 9.00 -5.71
N THR A 148 -1.74 9.70 -6.60
CA THR A 148 -2.83 9.13 -7.38
C THR A 148 -2.68 9.47 -8.87
N GLU A 149 -2.69 8.46 -9.75
CA GLU A 149 -2.58 8.64 -11.20
C GLU A 149 -1.31 9.43 -11.60
N VAL A 150 -0.16 8.94 -11.16
CA VAL A 150 1.15 9.56 -11.43
C VAL A 150 1.92 8.78 -12.49
N SER A 151 2.50 9.45 -13.48
CA SER A 151 3.25 8.72 -14.52
C SER A 151 4.65 8.33 -14.04
N ALA A 152 5.43 9.23 -13.46
CA ALA A 152 6.73 8.93 -12.89
C ALA A 152 6.95 9.68 -11.58
N ALA A 153 7.40 8.98 -10.54
CA ALA A 153 7.71 9.54 -9.24
C ALA A 153 9.10 9.07 -8.77
N LEU A 154 9.95 10.03 -8.41
CA LEU A 154 11.18 9.83 -7.65
C LEU A 154 10.97 10.44 -6.26
N VAL A 155 11.01 9.62 -5.21
CA VAL A 155 10.77 10.06 -3.82
C VAL A 155 11.90 9.52 -2.95
N ASN A 156 12.79 10.38 -2.49
CA ASN A 156 14.00 9.93 -1.79
C ASN A 156 13.71 9.52 -0.34
N GLN A 157 13.31 10.46 0.54
CA GLN A 157 13.00 10.17 1.95
C GLN A 157 11.55 10.50 2.32
N VAL A 158 10.97 9.68 3.19
CA VAL A 158 9.61 9.86 3.74
C VAL A 158 9.63 9.44 5.20
N ALA A 159 9.30 10.34 6.13
CA ALA A 159 9.21 9.98 7.54
C ALA A 159 7.83 9.45 7.93
N GLY A 160 6.75 9.92 7.27
CA GLY A 160 5.41 9.36 7.41
C GLY A 160 5.14 8.16 6.49
N ASP A 161 3.86 7.92 6.24
CA ASP A 161 3.38 6.80 5.42
C ASP A 161 3.35 7.15 3.93
N PHE A 162 3.55 6.13 3.10
CA PHE A 162 3.56 6.28 1.65
C PHE A 162 2.45 5.49 0.98
N VAL A 163 1.51 6.19 0.34
CA VAL A 163 0.42 5.58 -0.41
C VAL A 163 0.49 5.97 -1.88
N ALA A 164 0.53 4.98 -2.77
CA ALA A 164 0.49 5.21 -4.21
C ALA A 164 -0.59 4.38 -4.90
N ARG A 165 -1.39 5.05 -5.74
CA ARG A 165 -2.46 4.45 -6.53
C ARG A 165 -2.31 4.82 -8.00
N GLY A 166 -2.21 3.83 -8.89
CA GLY A 166 -2.17 4.08 -10.33
C GLY A 166 -0.89 4.78 -10.78
N VAL A 167 0.27 4.29 -10.32
CA VAL A 167 1.58 4.87 -10.66
C VAL A 167 2.29 4.00 -11.70
N LYS A 168 2.83 4.60 -12.78
CA LYS A 168 3.52 3.78 -13.81
C LYS A 168 4.96 3.45 -13.40
N ALA A 169 5.72 4.43 -12.95
CA ALA A 169 7.08 4.24 -12.48
C ALA A 169 7.29 4.95 -11.14
N LEU A 170 7.71 4.20 -10.12
CA LEU A 170 8.02 4.70 -8.79
C LEU A 170 9.45 4.31 -8.44
N LYS A 171 10.25 5.28 -7.99
CA LYS A 171 11.59 5.02 -7.50
C LYS A 171 11.81 5.72 -6.16
N GLY A 172 12.28 4.99 -5.16
CA GLY A 172 12.72 5.55 -3.90
C GLY A 172 14.13 5.09 -3.55
N ASP A 173 15.08 6.02 -3.53
CA ASP A 173 16.49 5.72 -3.31
C ASP A 173 16.89 5.77 -1.82
N GLY A 174 16.07 6.40 -0.97
CA GLY A 174 16.34 6.59 0.47
C GLY A 174 15.63 5.58 1.36
N VAL A 175 15.17 6.07 2.51
CA VAL A 175 14.47 5.30 3.55
C VAL A 175 13.08 5.89 3.72
N TRP A 176 12.07 5.01 3.76
CA TRP A 176 10.71 5.36 4.13
C TRP A 176 10.45 4.79 5.53
N GLU A 177 10.30 5.67 6.52
CA GLU A 177 10.21 5.26 7.94
C GLU A 177 8.84 4.66 8.28
N GLY A 178 7.77 5.15 7.65
CA GLY A 178 6.41 4.63 7.81
C GLY A 178 6.09 3.42 6.94
N ASP A 179 4.79 3.13 6.83
CA ASP A 179 4.24 2.02 6.05
C ASP A 179 4.10 2.41 4.58
N ALA A 180 4.21 1.41 3.68
CA ALA A 180 4.06 1.64 2.24
C ALA A 180 2.90 0.84 1.66
N VAL A 181 1.91 1.54 1.10
CA VAL A 181 0.73 0.97 0.44
C VAL A 181 0.74 1.28 -1.05
N LEU A 182 1.05 0.28 -1.88
CA LEU A 182 1.07 0.42 -3.32
C LEU A 182 -0.11 -0.34 -3.95
N HIS A 183 -0.89 0.37 -4.75
CA HIS A 183 -2.01 -0.18 -5.50
C HIS A 183 -1.91 0.17 -6.99
N SER A 184 -1.98 -0.82 -7.86
CA SER A 184 -1.94 -0.61 -9.31
C SER A 184 -0.67 0.14 -9.76
N VAL A 185 0.50 -0.31 -9.30
CA VAL A 185 1.81 0.25 -9.69
C VAL A 185 2.49 -0.64 -10.72
N GLN A 186 2.91 -0.09 -11.86
CA GLN A 186 3.46 -0.92 -12.96
C GLN A 186 4.93 -1.31 -12.76
N ALA A 187 5.74 -0.41 -12.23
CA ALA A 187 7.13 -0.69 -11.88
C ALA A 187 7.54 0.14 -10.67
N SER A 188 8.12 -0.50 -9.66
CA SER A 188 8.67 0.17 -8.48
C SER A 188 10.01 -0.42 -8.05
N GLU A 189 10.96 0.48 -7.76
CA GLU A 189 12.23 0.15 -7.09
C GLU A 189 12.35 1.04 -5.86
N ILE A 190 12.23 0.45 -4.68
CA ILE A 190 12.32 1.14 -3.39
C ILE A 190 13.56 0.60 -2.70
N ASN A 191 14.36 1.44 -2.07
CA ASN A 191 15.54 0.96 -1.38
C ASN A 191 15.12 0.31 -0.04
N GLU A 192 14.52 1.07 0.86
CA GLU A 192 14.25 0.60 2.22
C GLU A 192 12.94 1.17 2.75
N VAL A 193 12.15 0.31 3.38
CA VAL A 193 10.94 0.67 4.13
C VAL A 193 11.09 0.10 5.54
N GLU A 194 10.99 0.92 6.58
CA GLU A 194 11.13 0.47 7.97
C GLU A 194 9.82 -0.16 8.50
N GLY A 195 8.65 0.32 8.03
CA GLY A 195 7.34 -0.22 8.38
C GLY A 195 6.86 -1.41 7.53
N ASP A 196 5.54 -1.61 7.55
CA ASP A 196 4.83 -2.66 6.81
C ASP A 196 4.64 -2.29 5.34
N VAL A 197 4.64 -3.30 4.46
CA VAL A 197 4.49 -3.11 3.01
C VAL A 197 3.28 -3.88 2.49
N SER A 198 2.30 -3.14 1.97
CA SER A 198 1.09 -3.68 1.35
C SER A 198 1.04 -3.39 -0.14
N LEU A 199 1.03 -4.45 -0.94
CA LEU A 199 1.16 -4.42 -2.39
C LEU A 199 -0.04 -5.08 -3.05
N SER A 200 -0.73 -4.36 -3.93
CA SER A 200 -1.86 -4.91 -4.68
C SER A 200 -1.81 -4.47 -6.13
N ASP A 201 -2.05 -5.41 -7.05
CA ASP A 201 -2.06 -5.15 -8.49
C ASP A 201 -0.72 -4.61 -9.01
N ILE A 202 0.39 -5.24 -8.62
CA ILE A 202 1.74 -4.77 -8.92
C ILE A 202 2.31 -5.41 -10.18
N GLY A 203 3.01 -4.61 -10.98
CA GLY A 203 3.83 -5.10 -12.09
C GLY A 203 5.18 -5.61 -11.60
N ALA A 204 6.27 -4.89 -11.92
CA ALA A 204 7.60 -5.20 -11.42
C ALA A 204 7.85 -4.51 -10.07
N PHE A 205 8.41 -5.23 -9.10
CA PHE A 205 8.74 -4.69 -7.78
C PHE A 205 10.15 -5.13 -7.37
N LYS A 206 10.92 -4.18 -6.84
CA LYS A 206 12.21 -4.46 -6.21
C LYS A 206 12.33 -3.68 -4.91
N SER A 207 12.73 -4.36 -3.83
CA SER A 207 13.16 -3.71 -2.60
C SER A 207 14.46 -4.30 -2.05
N ARG A 208 15.28 -3.52 -1.34
CA ARG A 208 16.37 -4.10 -0.54
C ARG A 208 15.82 -4.62 0.78
N SER A 209 15.13 -3.78 1.55
CA SER A 209 14.70 -4.14 2.90
C SER A 209 13.27 -3.71 3.17
N VAL A 210 12.57 -4.52 3.96
CA VAL A 210 11.29 -4.23 4.61
C VAL A 210 11.43 -4.59 6.09
N GLY A 211 11.27 -3.61 6.97
CA GLY A 211 11.41 -3.78 8.42
C GLY A 211 10.17 -4.38 9.10
N GLY A 212 9.00 -4.24 8.49
CA GLY A 212 7.75 -4.85 8.97
C GLY A 212 7.34 -6.11 8.19
N ASP A 213 6.03 -6.34 8.17
CA ASP A 213 5.37 -7.42 7.43
C ASP A 213 5.19 -7.06 5.95
N LEU A 214 5.20 -8.08 5.10
CA LEU A 214 4.98 -7.95 3.67
C LEU A 214 3.69 -8.67 3.24
N SER A 215 2.74 -7.94 2.68
CA SER A 215 1.55 -8.50 2.04
C SER A 215 1.50 -8.11 0.57
N ALA A 216 1.60 -9.07 -0.34
CA ALA A 216 1.57 -8.82 -1.78
C ALA A 216 0.50 -9.66 -2.51
N GLN A 217 -0.33 -8.99 -3.31
CA GLN A 217 -1.39 -9.61 -4.10
C GLN A 217 -1.37 -9.18 -5.58
N ASN A 218 -1.65 -10.14 -6.48
CA ASN A 218 -1.78 -9.93 -7.92
C ASN A 218 -0.50 -9.36 -8.56
N ILE A 219 0.59 -10.12 -8.42
CA ILE A 219 1.91 -9.77 -8.95
C ILE A 219 2.02 -10.26 -10.40
N ARG A 220 2.26 -9.33 -11.32
CA ARG A 220 2.20 -9.60 -12.77
C ARG A 220 3.57 -9.78 -13.44
N SER A 221 4.65 -9.35 -12.79
CA SER A 221 6.01 -9.39 -13.32
C SER A 221 7.03 -9.78 -12.24
N ALA A 222 8.32 -9.54 -12.48
CA ALA A 222 9.39 -9.85 -11.54
C ALA A 222 9.20 -9.12 -10.19
N PHE A 223 9.37 -9.87 -9.11
CA PHE A 223 9.26 -9.41 -7.73
C PHE A 223 10.50 -9.86 -6.97
N ALA A 224 11.28 -8.92 -6.45
CA ALA A 224 12.53 -9.21 -5.76
C ALA A 224 12.67 -8.41 -4.47
N ILE A 225 12.96 -9.08 -3.36
CA ILE A 225 13.27 -8.43 -2.08
C ILE A 225 14.48 -9.13 -1.44
N GLU A 226 15.47 -8.35 -0.98
CA GLU A 226 16.68 -8.94 -0.36
C GLU A 226 16.41 -9.35 1.11
N GLN A 227 15.65 -8.56 1.86
CA GLN A 227 15.34 -8.86 3.26
C GLN A 227 13.93 -8.38 3.64
N VAL A 228 13.22 -9.23 4.38
CA VAL A 228 12.00 -8.87 5.13
C VAL A 228 12.22 -9.30 6.58
N GLU A 229 12.00 -8.41 7.55
CA GLU A 229 12.19 -8.76 8.97
C GLU A 229 10.95 -9.44 9.58
N GLY A 230 9.75 -9.08 9.13
CA GLY A 230 8.48 -9.67 9.56
C GLY A 230 8.01 -10.87 8.73
N ASP A 231 6.70 -11.11 8.76
CA ASP A 231 6.02 -12.18 8.04
C ASP A 231 5.77 -11.82 6.58
N ILE A 232 5.74 -12.83 5.71
CA ILE A 232 5.54 -12.67 4.27
C ILE A 232 4.29 -13.41 3.81
N SER A 233 3.34 -12.67 3.24
CA SER A 233 2.14 -13.20 2.61
C SER A 233 2.07 -12.79 1.15
N ILE A 234 2.13 -13.78 0.24
CA ILE A 234 2.00 -13.59 -1.20
C ILE A 234 0.78 -14.35 -1.72
N ARG A 235 -0.05 -13.67 -2.50
CA ARG A 235 -1.22 -14.28 -3.15
C ARG A 235 -1.27 -13.91 -4.63
N GLU A 236 -1.58 -14.89 -5.47
CA GLU A 236 -1.80 -14.68 -6.91
C GLU A 236 -0.59 -14.02 -7.59
N SER A 237 0.43 -14.82 -7.92
CA SER A 237 1.58 -14.33 -8.69
C SER A 237 1.73 -15.04 -10.02
N SER A 238 1.82 -14.26 -11.09
CA SER A 238 2.17 -14.74 -12.44
C SER A 238 3.65 -14.58 -12.76
N GLY A 239 4.38 -13.76 -12.00
CA GLY A 239 5.79 -13.47 -12.22
C GLY A 239 6.73 -14.26 -11.31
N GLN A 240 8.04 -14.15 -11.57
CA GLN A 240 9.06 -14.76 -10.72
C GLN A 240 9.22 -13.97 -9.42
N ILE A 241 9.19 -14.67 -8.30
CA ILE A 241 9.41 -14.13 -6.96
C ILE A 241 10.79 -14.55 -6.46
N MET A 242 11.54 -13.60 -5.94
CA MET A 242 12.83 -13.80 -5.27
C MET A 242 12.80 -13.10 -3.92
N ILE A 243 13.02 -13.87 -2.86
CA ILE A 243 13.18 -13.39 -1.48
C ILE A 243 14.48 -14.00 -0.96
N GLU A 244 15.46 -13.18 -0.63
CA GLU A 244 16.76 -13.73 -0.19
C GLU A 244 16.77 -14.10 1.29
N ARG A 245 16.07 -13.36 2.15
CA ARG A 245 15.94 -13.60 3.59
C ARG A 245 14.57 -13.15 4.10
N GLY A 246 13.97 -13.95 4.99
CA GLY A 246 12.72 -13.63 5.68
C GLY A 246 12.82 -13.96 7.17
N GLY A 247 12.57 -12.99 8.04
CA GLY A 247 12.69 -13.15 9.50
C GLY A 247 11.50 -13.86 10.16
N GLY A 248 10.33 -13.84 9.51
CA GLY A 248 9.12 -14.52 9.97
C GLY A 248 8.71 -15.71 9.11
N ASP A 249 7.40 -15.95 9.07
CA ASP A 249 6.77 -17.03 8.30
C ASP A 249 6.55 -16.62 6.84
N LEU A 250 6.58 -17.58 5.92
CA LEU A 250 6.31 -17.38 4.50
C LEU A 250 5.07 -18.14 4.05
N ILE A 251 4.03 -17.42 3.66
CA ILE A 251 2.85 -17.99 3.00
C ILE A 251 2.81 -17.47 1.56
N ALA A 252 2.86 -18.38 0.59
CA ALA A 252 2.70 -18.03 -0.82
C ALA A 252 1.63 -18.92 -1.46
N SER A 253 0.57 -18.29 -1.99
CA SER A 253 -0.61 -18.97 -2.51
C SER A 253 -0.94 -18.53 -3.94
N ASP A 254 -1.56 -19.43 -4.69
CA ASP A 254 -1.96 -19.22 -6.09
C ASP A 254 -0.81 -18.78 -7.02
N LEU A 255 0.34 -19.42 -6.85
CA LEU A 255 1.52 -19.15 -7.66
C LEU A 255 1.44 -19.83 -9.04
N ARG A 256 1.72 -19.06 -10.08
CA ARG A 256 1.92 -19.53 -11.47
C ARG A 256 3.35 -19.27 -11.97
N GLY A 257 4.03 -18.28 -11.39
CA GLY A 257 5.46 -18.03 -11.59
C GLY A 257 6.33 -18.77 -10.58
N GLY A 258 7.64 -18.82 -10.82
CA GLY A 258 8.59 -19.50 -9.94
C GLY A 258 8.86 -18.71 -8.66
N LEU A 259 9.23 -19.43 -7.59
CA LEU A 259 9.59 -18.86 -6.29
C LEU A 259 11.01 -19.30 -5.89
N THR A 260 11.85 -18.33 -5.58
CA THR A 260 13.11 -18.54 -4.86
C THR A 260 13.00 -17.83 -3.52
N ALA A 261 13.03 -18.58 -2.43
CA ALA A 261 13.01 -18.07 -1.07
C ALA A 261 14.13 -18.77 -0.29
N GLN A 262 15.14 -18.02 0.12
CA GLN A 262 16.25 -18.56 0.90
C GLN A 262 16.17 -18.01 2.33
N ASP A 263 16.77 -18.74 3.27
CA ASP A 263 16.94 -18.32 4.67
C ASP A 263 15.66 -17.71 5.27
N ILE A 264 14.56 -18.47 5.21
CA ILE A 264 13.32 -18.16 5.94
C ILE A 264 13.47 -18.71 7.37
N ASP A 265 13.42 -17.84 8.38
CA ASP A 265 13.64 -18.23 9.77
C ASP A 265 12.45 -19.00 10.37
N GLY A 266 11.23 -18.74 9.88
CA GLY A 266 9.97 -19.36 10.31
C GLY A 266 9.51 -20.55 9.44
N ASP A 267 8.19 -20.77 9.45
CA ASP A 267 7.51 -21.80 8.67
C ASP A 267 7.26 -21.32 7.23
N ALA A 268 7.13 -22.25 6.28
CA ALA A 268 6.85 -21.92 4.88
C ALA A 268 5.73 -22.77 4.27
N VAL A 269 4.65 -22.13 3.83
CA VAL A 269 3.51 -22.76 3.16
C VAL A 269 3.37 -22.23 1.74
N ILE A 270 3.71 -23.07 0.75
CA ILE A 270 3.73 -22.71 -0.66
C ILE A 270 2.67 -23.50 -1.43
N SER A 271 1.82 -22.82 -2.18
CA SER A 271 0.78 -23.42 -3.02
C SER A 271 0.81 -22.88 -4.44
N PHE A 272 1.00 -23.79 -5.39
CA PHE A 272 1.03 -23.49 -6.82
C PHE A 272 -0.31 -23.79 -7.48
N SER A 273 -0.81 -22.88 -8.32
CA SER A 273 -1.93 -23.16 -9.24
C SER A 273 -1.43 -23.78 -10.55
N GLU A 274 -0.19 -23.50 -10.94
CA GLU A 274 0.49 -24.05 -12.12
C GLU A 274 1.90 -24.48 -11.75
N ALA A 275 2.39 -25.59 -12.32
CA ALA A 275 3.72 -26.09 -12.00
C ALA A 275 4.81 -25.09 -12.44
N ALA A 276 5.54 -24.54 -11.48
CA ALA A 276 6.61 -23.58 -11.70
C ALA A 276 7.82 -23.85 -10.78
N PRO A 277 9.01 -23.34 -11.11
CA PRO A 277 10.22 -23.65 -10.34
C PRO A 277 10.10 -23.19 -8.87
N LEU A 278 10.60 -24.03 -7.96
CA LEU A 278 10.73 -23.71 -6.54
C LEU A 278 12.17 -23.96 -6.10
N ASP A 279 12.77 -22.99 -5.42
CA ASP A 279 13.95 -23.19 -4.59
C ASP A 279 13.71 -22.54 -3.23
N LEU A 280 13.34 -23.36 -2.25
CA LEU A 280 12.94 -22.95 -0.91
C LEU A 280 13.89 -23.53 0.14
N ARG A 281 14.31 -22.70 1.08
CA ARG A 281 15.00 -23.12 2.31
C ARG A 281 14.40 -22.37 3.48
N ALA A 282 13.82 -23.10 4.43
CA ALA A 282 13.25 -22.55 5.66
C ALA A 282 13.77 -23.31 6.88
N ASP A 283 13.82 -22.66 8.02
CA ASP A 283 14.24 -23.25 9.27
C ASP A 283 13.11 -24.04 9.94
N GLY A 284 11.86 -23.55 9.86
CA GLY A 284 10.65 -24.17 10.39
C GLY A 284 10.03 -25.24 9.48
N ASP A 285 8.74 -25.49 9.68
CA ASP A 285 7.98 -26.48 8.91
C ASP A 285 7.75 -26.02 7.48
N VAL A 286 7.92 -26.94 6.52
CA VAL A 286 7.74 -26.64 5.10
C VAL A 286 6.58 -27.45 4.53
N VAL A 287 5.57 -26.77 3.98
CA VAL A 287 4.46 -27.38 3.27
C VAL A 287 4.43 -26.91 1.82
N VAL A 288 4.57 -27.83 0.88
CA VAL A 288 4.51 -27.54 -0.57
C VAL A 288 3.30 -28.25 -1.19
N ASN A 289 2.36 -27.48 -1.71
CA ASN A 289 1.19 -27.95 -2.44
C ASN A 289 1.38 -27.73 -3.94
N LEU A 290 1.43 -28.83 -4.69
CA LEU A 290 1.55 -28.83 -6.14
C LEU A 290 0.19 -29.12 -6.81
N PRO A 291 -0.10 -28.50 -7.96
CA PRO A 291 -1.35 -28.72 -8.68
C PRO A 291 -1.45 -30.16 -9.20
N PRO A 292 -2.67 -30.63 -9.53
CA PRO A 292 -2.85 -31.95 -10.11
C PRO A 292 -2.09 -32.12 -11.43
N ASN A 293 -1.63 -33.35 -11.70
CA ASN A 293 -0.90 -33.70 -12.94
C ASN A 293 0.41 -32.91 -13.14
N THR A 294 1.05 -32.46 -12.05
CA THR A 294 2.34 -31.79 -12.11
C THR A 294 3.43 -32.70 -12.70
N ASN A 295 4.23 -32.15 -13.62
CA ASN A 295 5.44 -32.79 -14.12
C ASN A 295 6.66 -32.04 -13.57
N ALA A 296 7.44 -32.69 -12.70
CA ALA A 296 8.51 -32.02 -11.97
C ALA A 296 9.67 -32.96 -11.58
N GLU A 297 10.86 -32.40 -11.50
CA GLU A 297 12.01 -32.96 -10.81
C GLU A 297 11.99 -32.47 -9.36
N ILE A 298 11.95 -33.42 -8.42
CA ILE A 298 11.74 -33.16 -6.99
C ILE A 298 13.04 -33.45 -6.24
N GLU A 299 13.49 -32.47 -5.45
CA GLU A 299 14.54 -32.61 -4.45
C GLU A 299 14.06 -32.03 -3.12
N LEU A 300 13.84 -32.90 -2.14
CA LEU A 300 13.36 -32.51 -0.81
C LEU A 300 14.39 -32.92 0.24
N ASP A 301 14.64 -32.06 1.22
CA ASP A 301 15.58 -32.31 2.31
C ASP A 301 15.00 -31.84 3.67
N ALA A 302 15.07 -32.69 4.68
CA ALA A 302 14.62 -32.45 6.05
C ALA A 302 15.61 -33.10 7.03
N PRO A 303 16.86 -32.59 7.15
CA PRO A 303 17.93 -33.24 7.91
C PRO A 303 17.65 -33.47 9.40
N ARG A 304 16.67 -32.76 9.97
CA ARG A 304 16.31 -32.82 11.41
C ARG A 304 14.83 -33.03 11.68
N GLY A 305 14.04 -33.35 10.66
CA GLY A 305 12.61 -33.62 10.80
C GLY A 305 12.14 -34.75 9.88
N ASP A 306 10.84 -34.95 9.86
CA ASP A 306 10.21 -35.99 9.07
C ASP A 306 9.87 -35.49 7.67
N LEU A 307 10.12 -36.36 6.68
CA LEU A 307 9.80 -36.08 5.29
C LEU A 307 8.55 -36.86 4.86
N ILE A 308 7.45 -36.13 4.66
CA ILE A 308 6.15 -36.71 4.30
C ILE A 308 5.79 -36.30 2.87
N VAL A 309 5.76 -37.27 1.96
CA VAL A 309 5.34 -37.01 0.57
C VAL A 309 4.05 -37.73 0.23
N ARG A 310 3.07 -36.95 -0.23
CA ARG A 310 1.76 -37.42 -0.70
C ARG A 310 1.58 -37.08 -2.17
N ALA A 311 2.29 -37.80 -3.04
CA ALA A 311 2.17 -37.66 -4.48
C ALA A 311 2.67 -38.92 -5.21
N ASN A 312 2.15 -39.17 -6.41
CA ASN A 312 2.66 -40.25 -7.27
C ASN A 312 3.96 -39.81 -7.93
N MET A 313 5.07 -40.47 -7.59
CA MET A 313 6.39 -40.13 -8.13
C MET A 313 7.23 -41.38 -8.37
N GLN A 314 8.16 -41.27 -9.32
CA GLN A 314 9.24 -42.22 -9.54
C GLN A 314 10.43 -41.80 -8.68
N ILE A 315 10.63 -42.46 -7.55
CA ILE A 315 11.73 -42.19 -6.62
C ILE A 315 13.03 -42.75 -7.23
N HIS A 316 14.03 -41.88 -7.38
CA HIS A 316 15.37 -42.24 -7.88
C HIS A 316 16.35 -42.52 -6.75
N SER A 317 16.25 -41.73 -5.68
CA SER A 317 17.06 -41.87 -4.47
C SER A 317 16.24 -41.41 -3.27
N GLN A 318 16.34 -42.15 -2.17
CA GLN A 318 15.70 -41.82 -0.91
C GLN A 318 16.58 -42.33 0.23
N ASP A 319 16.85 -41.44 1.18
CA ASP A 319 17.38 -41.79 2.49
C ASP A 319 16.40 -41.30 3.58
N GLU A 320 16.82 -41.28 4.84
CA GLU A 320 15.95 -40.92 5.96
C GLU A 320 15.51 -39.44 5.92
N SER A 321 16.33 -38.54 5.37
CA SER A 321 16.06 -37.10 5.38
C SER A 321 15.91 -36.48 4.00
N ARG A 322 16.24 -37.20 2.93
CA ARG A 322 16.28 -36.66 1.57
C ARG A 322 15.56 -37.55 0.56
N ILE A 323 14.79 -36.94 -0.32
CA ILE A 323 14.16 -37.59 -1.48
C ILE A 323 14.58 -36.89 -2.76
N ARG A 324 14.99 -37.68 -3.76
CA ARG A 324 15.09 -37.27 -5.16
C ARG A 324 14.17 -38.13 -6.01
N ALA A 325 13.22 -37.49 -6.68
CA ALA A 325 12.19 -38.18 -7.44
C ALA A 325 11.80 -37.41 -8.70
N THR A 326 11.11 -38.08 -9.61
CA THR A 326 10.43 -37.46 -10.75
C THR A 326 8.94 -37.63 -10.61
N MET A 327 8.18 -36.55 -10.66
CA MET A 327 6.73 -36.55 -10.78
C MET A 327 6.33 -36.43 -12.26
N GLY A 328 5.40 -37.27 -12.70
CA GLY A 328 4.94 -37.28 -14.09
C GLY A 328 6.09 -37.53 -15.08
N SER A 329 6.24 -36.66 -16.07
CA SER A 329 7.35 -36.71 -17.04
C SER A 329 8.62 -35.96 -16.61
N GLY A 330 8.64 -35.34 -15.42
CA GLY A 330 9.71 -34.42 -15.02
C GLY A 330 9.63 -33.05 -15.70
N GLY A 331 10.67 -32.22 -15.53
CA GLY A 331 10.78 -30.92 -16.18
C GLY A 331 11.07 -29.79 -15.19
N VAL A 332 10.02 -29.22 -14.59
CA VAL A 332 10.15 -28.12 -13.62
C VAL A 332 10.90 -28.59 -12.37
N LYS A 333 11.83 -27.80 -11.86
CA LYS A 333 12.59 -28.15 -10.65
C LYS A 333 11.89 -27.63 -9.41
N ILE A 334 11.63 -28.54 -8.46
CA ILE A 334 11.10 -28.24 -7.14
C ILE A 334 12.14 -28.68 -6.12
N LYS A 335 12.81 -27.70 -5.52
CA LYS A 335 13.76 -27.89 -4.44
C LYS A 335 13.20 -27.23 -3.18
N ALA A 336 13.06 -28.01 -2.12
CA ALA A 336 12.61 -27.51 -0.83
C ALA A 336 13.40 -28.16 0.31
N GLU A 337 13.82 -27.35 1.27
CA GLU A 337 14.56 -27.78 2.46
C GLU A 337 13.92 -27.19 3.73
N SER A 338 13.63 -28.05 4.70
CA SER A 338 13.38 -27.63 6.10
C SER A 338 14.60 -27.96 6.94
N THR A 339 15.27 -26.96 7.53
CA THR A 339 16.56 -27.20 8.19
C THR A 339 16.41 -27.77 9.60
N LYS A 340 15.36 -27.42 10.35
CA LYS A 340 15.17 -27.85 11.76
C LYS A 340 13.91 -28.69 11.98
N SER A 341 12.98 -28.74 11.04
CA SER A 341 11.64 -29.30 11.25
C SER A 341 11.17 -30.18 10.09
N ASP A 342 9.86 -30.40 9.99
CA ASP A 342 9.26 -31.35 9.06
C ASP A 342 9.08 -30.73 7.67
N LEU A 343 9.09 -31.60 6.65
CA LEU A 343 8.76 -31.21 5.28
C LEU A 343 7.64 -32.08 4.74
N ILE A 344 6.55 -31.43 4.34
CA ILE A 344 5.38 -32.06 3.75
C ILE A 344 5.22 -31.60 2.31
N MET A 345 5.20 -32.54 1.37
CA MET A 345 4.83 -32.26 -0.02
C MET A 345 3.51 -32.95 -0.38
N ARG A 346 2.58 -32.20 -0.96
CA ARG A 346 1.28 -32.70 -1.44
C ARG A 346 1.17 -32.48 -2.94
N GLY A 347 0.81 -33.53 -3.68
CA GLY A 347 0.48 -33.47 -5.10
C GLY A 347 -0.68 -34.41 -5.41
N SER A 348 -1.54 -34.06 -6.37
CA SER A 348 -2.69 -34.91 -6.67
C SER A 348 -2.24 -36.25 -7.28
N GLY A 349 -2.70 -37.36 -6.68
CA GLY A 349 -2.59 -38.71 -7.23
C GLY A 349 -1.99 -39.78 -6.31
N GLY A 350 -1.36 -39.43 -5.19
CA GLY A 350 -0.65 -40.39 -4.33
C GLY A 350 -1.56 -41.40 -3.60
N ASP A 351 -1.54 -42.67 -4.01
CA ASP A 351 -1.94 -43.79 -3.12
C ASP A 351 -0.87 -43.99 -2.04
N MET A 352 -1.31 -44.26 -0.80
CA MET A 352 -0.44 -44.38 0.37
C MET A 352 0.62 -45.48 0.20
N HIS A 353 1.88 -45.10 0.12
CA HIS A 353 3.00 -46.01 0.33
C HIS A 353 3.77 -45.61 1.59
N HIS A 354 3.28 -45.99 2.77
CA HIS A 354 4.10 -46.52 3.87
C HIS A 354 3.22 -47.22 4.93
N ARG A 355 3.78 -48.31 5.46
CA ARG A 355 3.17 -49.42 6.20
C ARG A 355 3.38 -49.24 7.72
N GLU A 356 2.30 -49.45 8.49
CA GLU A 356 2.19 -49.65 9.96
C GLU A 356 2.73 -48.51 10.85
N LYS A 357 1.90 -47.66 11.49
CA LYS A 357 0.91 -47.99 12.54
C LYS A 357 -0.38 -47.15 12.41
N SER A 358 -1.52 -47.82 12.28
CA SER A 358 -2.85 -47.24 12.08
C SER A 358 -3.52 -46.71 13.36
N LYS A 359 -2.79 -46.05 14.26
CA LYS A 359 -3.38 -45.43 15.46
C LYS A 359 -3.00 -43.98 15.69
N ASP A 360 -1.98 -43.47 14.99
CA ASP A 360 -1.49 -42.11 15.21
C ASP A 360 -2.11 -41.09 14.24
N TYR A 361 -2.78 -41.52 13.16
CA TYR A 361 -3.36 -40.63 12.14
C TYR A 361 -4.47 -39.70 12.62
N ALA A 362 -5.34 -40.14 13.54
CA ALA A 362 -6.41 -39.28 14.07
C ALA A 362 -5.89 -38.26 15.11
N ASN A 363 -4.74 -38.55 15.74
CA ASN A 363 -4.05 -37.62 16.63
C ASN A 363 -3.13 -36.67 15.86
N PHE A 364 -2.50 -37.11 14.77
CA PHE A 364 -1.58 -36.30 13.97
C PHE A 364 -2.26 -35.14 13.23
N SER A 365 -3.48 -35.34 12.71
CA SER A 365 -4.30 -34.24 12.16
C SER A 365 -4.96 -33.36 13.23
N ALA A 366 -4.89 -33.76 14.50
CA ALA A 366 -5.37 -32.98 15.64
C ALA A 366 -4.23 -32.24 16.36
N GLU A 367 -2.98 -32.66 16.15
CA GLU A 367 -1.75 -31.97 16.57
C GLU A 367 -1.36 -30.85 15.60
N PHE A 368 -1.52 -31.08 14.29
CA PHE A 368 -1.32 -30.06 13.27
C PHE A 368 -2.65 -29.42 12.87
N ASP A 369 -2.89 -28.24 13.43
CA ASP A 369 -4.06 -27.44 13.12
C ASP A 369 -3.89 -26.74 11.77
N PHE A 370 -4.36 -27.33 10.67
CA PHE A 370 -4.34 -26.66 9.36
C PHE A 370 -5.22 -25.41 9.30
N SER A 371 -6.15 -25.23 10.25
CA SER A 371 -6.84 -23.95 10.41
C SER A 371 -5.91 -22.90 11.00
N SER A 372 -4.89 -23.25 11.78
CA SER A 372 -3.91 -22.29 12.29
C SER A 372 -3.10 -21.61 11.18
N PHE A 373 -2.81 -22.29 10.06
CA PHE A 373 -2.07 -21.69 8.93
C PHE A 373 -2.97 -20.80 8.05
N ALA A 374 -4.23 -21.19 7.85
CA ALA A 374 -5.21 -20.31 7.19
C ALA A 374 -5.50 -19.09 8.07
N ASP A 375 -5.63 -19.30 9.38
CA ASP A 375 -5.79 -18.25 10.38
C ASP A 375 -4.53 -17.39 10.48
N MET A 376 -3.32 -17.95 10.35
CA MET A 376 -2.05 -17.22 10.29
C MET A 376 -2.00 -16.32 9.06
N GLY A 377 -2.30 -16.84 7.87
CA GLY A 377 -2.40 -16.01 6.66
C GLY A 377 -3.50 -14.95 6.76
N GLN A 378 -4.62 -15.25 7.43
CA GLN A 378 -5.66 -14.27 7.74
C GLN A 378 -5.21 -13.25 8.78
N ARG A 379 -4.41 -13.63 9.78
CA ARG A 379 -3.85 -12.75 10.80
C ARG A 379 -2.84 -11.80 10.20
N ILE A 380 -1.85 -12.27 9.46
CA ILE A 380 -0.89 -11.43 8.74
C ILE A 380 -1.66 -10.47 7.81
N ALA A 381 -2.60 -10.99 7.02
CA ALA A 381 -3.41 -10.15 6.16
C ALA A 381 -4.28 -9.16 6.94
N ALA A 382 -4.78 -9.51 8.12
CA ALA A 382 -5.58 -8.63 8.97
C ALA A 382 -4.72 -7.60 9.70
N GLU A 383 -3.51 -7.95 10.11
CA GLU A 383 -2.53 -7.10 10.78
C GLU A 383 -2.01 -6.06 9.81
N VAL A 384 -1.54 -6.47 8.63
CA VAL A 384 -1.21 -5.54 7.54
C VAL A 384 -2.42 -4.73 7.12
N ARG A 385 -3.62 -5.31 6.99
CA ARG A 385 -4.83 -4.51 6.67
C ARG A 385 -5.16 -3.51 7.76
N LYS A 386 -4.88 -3.84 9.02
CA LYS A 386 -5.13 -2.97 10.16
C LYS A 386 -4.10 -1.84 10.14
N SER A 387 -2.81 -2.13 10.00
CA SER A 387 -1.75 -1.12 9.81
C SER A 387 -2.11 -0.23 8.62
N VAL A 388 -2.43 -0.82 7.45
CA VAL A 388 -2.90 -0.08 6.26
C VAL A 388 -4.10 0.80 6.55
N ASN A 389 -5.09 0.34 7.32
CA ASN A 389 -6.24 1.16 7.68
C ASN A 389 -5.87 2.28 8.66
N GLU A 390 -4.92 2.02 9.56
CA GLU A 390 -4.37 3.02 10.48
C GLU A 390 -3.58 4.07 9.69
N SER A 391 -2.68 3.66 8.79
CA SER A 391 -1.96 4.54 7.85
C SER A 391 -2.90 5.35 6.94
N LEU A 392 -3.94 4.72 6.41
CA LEU A 392 -4.95 5.41 5.60
C LEU A 392 -5.83 6.35 6.42
N ALA A 393 -5.99 6.11 7.73
CA ALA A 393 -6.74 6.98 8.63
C ALA A 393 -5.90 8.17 9.11
N ASP A 394 -4.60 7.97 9.30
CA ASP A 394 -3.63 9.00 9.70
C ASP A 394 -3.27 9.92 8.54
N LEU A 395 -3.42 9.45 7.29
CA LEU A 395 -3.44 10.27 6.08
C LEU A 395 -4.51 11.38 6.16
N ARG A 396 -4.12 12.54 6.71
CA ARG A 396 -4.92 13.76 6.75
C ARG A 396 -4.84 14.45 5.40
N VAL A 397 -5.29 13.77 4.33
CA VAL A 397 -5.34 14.35 2.98
C VAL A 397 -6.02 15.73 3.07
N PRO A 398 -5.31 16.84 2.78
CA PRO A 398 -5.95 18.14 2.68
C PRO A 398 -6.98 18.01 1.58
N GLU A 399 -8.25 17.91 1.97
CA GLU A 399 -9.34 17.73 1.02
C GLU A 399 -9.24 18.92 0.04
N VAL A 400 -8.97 18.62 -1.23
CA VAL A 400 -8.98 19.58 -2.35
C VAL A 400 -10.45 19.96 -2.63
N ARG A 401 -11.23 20.29 -1.58
CA ARG A 401 -12.62 20.73 -1.69
C ARG A 401 -12.61 22.08 -2.40
N ALA A 402 -12.99 22.04 -3.67
CA ALA A 402 -13.51 23.20 -4.37
C ALA A 402 -14.79 23.66 -3.65
N ARG A 403 -14.66 24.49 -2.60
CA ARG A 403 -15.80 25.20 -2.03
C ARG A 403 -16.31 26.20 -3.07
N ARG A 404 -17.35 25.79 -3.82
CA ARG A 404 -18.26 26.73 -4.48
C ARG A 404 -18.95 27.52 -3.37
N HIS A 405 -18.50 28.76 -3.14
CA HIS A 405 -19.18 29.68 -2.25
C HIS A 405 -20.56 30.02 -2.84
N HIS A 406 -21.62 29.37 -2.33
CA HIS A 406 -22.94 29.98 -2.30
C HIS A 406 -23.05 30.74 -0.97
N PHE A 407 -23.17 32.06 -1.11
CA PHE A 407 -23.52 32.99 -0.05
C PHE A 407 -24.91 32.67 0.50
N GLU A 408 -25.04 32.48 1.81
CA GLU A 408 -26.20 32.99 2.54
C GLU A 408 -25.81 33.36 3.98
N VAL A 409 -26.13 34.61 4.32
CA VAL A 409 -25.84 35.26 5.60
C VAL A 409 -27.05 35.10 6.51
N ARG A 410 -26.83 34.72 7.78
CA ARG A 410 -27.51 35.21 9.03
C ARG A 410 -27.20 34.23 10.16
N MET A 411 -27.02 34.57 11.43
CA MET A 411 -26.82 35.80 12.22
C MET A 411 -26.38 35.28 13.61
N HIS A 412 -25.50 36.04 14.27
CA HIS A 412 -24.98 35.82 15.62
C HIS A 412 -26.02 35.55 16.73
N ARG A 413 -25.62 34.81 17.79
CA ARG A 413 -25.20 35.44 19.09
C ARG A 413 -24.61 34.46 20.14
N PRO A 414 -23.81 34.97 21.11
CA PRO A 414 -22.88 34.20 21.95
C PRO A 414 -23.24 34.16 23.46
N GLY A 415 -22.56 33.30 24.23
CA GLY A 415 -22.45 33.36 25.70
C GLY A 415 -21.72 32.12 26.25
N ARG A 416 -20.46 32.22 26.71
CA ARG A 416 -19.93 32.62 28.06
C ARG A 416 -19.78 31.46 29.07
N HIS A 417 -18.51 31.21 29.42
CA HIS A 417 -17.90 30.75 30.69
C HIS A 417 -18.68 29.89 31.70
N HIS A 418 -18.09 28.77 32.14
CA HIS A 418 -17.60 28.60 33.52
C HIS A 418 -16.76 27.31 33.71
N GLU A 419 -15.63 27.43 34.41
CA GLU A 419 -14.91 26.33 35.08
C GLU A 419 -15.68 25.86 36.33
N HIS A 420 -15.67 24.55 36.62
CA HIS A 420 -15.26 24.01 37.93
C HIS A 420 -15.15 22.48 37.93
N ARG A 421 -14.37 22.00 38.91
CA ARG A 421 -13.82 20.65 39.11
C ARG A 421 -14.80 19.65 39.77
N HIS A 422 -14.51 18.38 39.49
CA HIS A 422 -14.53 17.17 40.33
C HIS A 422 -15.83 16.47 40.79
N ASP A 423 -15.74 15.15 40.61
CA ASP A 423 -16.30 14.00 41.35
C ASP A 423 -17.63 13.36 40.93
N ARG A 424 -17.46 12.15 40.37
CA ARG A 424 -18.15 10.85 40.61
C ARG A 424 -19.64 10.87 40.96
N ASP A 425 -20.45 10.23 40.12
CA ASP A 425 -21.02 8.89 40.37
C ASP A 425 -22.07 8.52 39.30
N ASP A 426 -22.21 7.21 39.12
CA ASP A 426 -23.01 6.47 38.14
C ASP A 426 -24.43 6.97 37.87
N LYS A 427 -24.85 6.88 36.61
CA LYS A 427 -26.16 6.33 36.22
C LYS A 427 -26.27 6.06 34.72
N ASP A 428 -26.59 4.81 34.42
CA ASP A 428 -27.24 4.32 33.21
C ASP A 428 -28.32 5.26 32.68
N GLU A 429 -28.26 5.58 31.39
CA GLU A 429 -29.47 5.64 30.56
C GLU A 429 -29.13 5.39 29.09
N SER A 430 -29.63 4.25 28.63
CA SER A 430 -29.64 3.70 27.27
C SER A 430 -30.19 4.65 26.22
N ARG A 431 -29.54 4.70 25.05
CA ARG A 431 -30.14 5.19 23.80
C ARG A 431 -29.86 4.21 22.66
N ASN A 432 -30.95 3.59 22.19
CA ASN A 432 -31.01 2.66 21.06
C ASN A 432 -30.52 3.30 19.76
N GLU A 433 -29.60 2.61 19.10
CA GLU A 433 -29.40 2.65 17.64
C GLU A 433 -29.98 1.36 17.02
N PRO A 434 -30.40 1.37 15.74
CA PRO A 434 -31.15 0.28 15.14
C PRO A 434 -30.24 -0.92 14.84
N VAL A 435 -30.74 -2.12 15.14
CA VAL A 435 -30.08 -3.41 14.87
C VAL A 435 -30.23 -3.73 13.38
N GLU A 436 -29.11 -3.86 12.68
CA GLU A 436 -29.06 -4.56 11.40
C GLU A 436 -29.21 -6.07 11.66
N GLU A 437 -30.18 -6.71 11.01
CA GLU A 437 -30.39 -8.16 11.08
C GLU A 437 -29.20 -8.89 10.46
N GLU A 438 -28.26 -9.34 11.29
CA GLU A 438 -27.30 -10.36 10.90
C GLU A 438 -28.04 -11.69 10.70
N THR A 439 -28.00 -12.22 9.47
CA THR A 439 -28.41 -13.59 9.17
C THR A 439 -27.49 -14.56 9.87
N SER A 440 -27.82 -14.94 11.11
CA SER A 440 -27.02 -15.90 11.88
C SER A 440 -27.34 -17.33 11.44
N GLY A 441 -26.35 -18.05 10.91
CA GLY A 441 -26.47 -19.50 10.67
C GLY A 441 -26.70 -20.32 11.96
N PRO A 442 -26.96 -21.63 11.83
CA PRO A 442 -27.35 -22.48 12.96
C PRO A 442 -26.27 -22.54 14.06
N VAL A 443 -26.70 -22.26 15.30
CA VAL A 443 -25.84 -22.15 16.49
C VAL A 443 -24.96 -23.38 16.68
N ALA A 444 -23.71 -23.16 17.10
CA ALA A 444 -22.73 -24.21 17.37
C ALA A 444 -23.28 -25.27 18.34
N GLY A 445 -23.21 -26.55 17.94
CA GLY A 445 -23.72 -27.69 18.73
C GLY A 445 -25.21 -27.97 18.56
N SER A 446 -25.94 -27.20 17.75
CA SER A 446 -27.34 -27.47 17.45
C SER A 446 -27.53 -28.79 16.68
N PRO A 447 -28.69 -29.47 16.84
CA PRO A 447 -29.03 -30.66 16.07
C PRO A 447 -28.99 -30.42 14.56
N GLU A 448 -29.28 -29.19 14.14
CA GLU A 448 -29.31 -28.76 12.74
C GLU A 448 -27.91 -28.63 12.14
N ARG A 449 -26.97 -27.99 12.86
CA ARG A 449 -25.55 -27.96 12.47
C ARG A 449 -24.94 -29.35 12.39
N LYS A 450 -25.32 -30.25 13.32
CA LYS A 450 -24.88 -31.65 13.32
C LYS A 450 -25.41 -32.42 12.13
N ALA A 451 -26.67 -32.20 11.73
CA ALA A 451 -27.25 -32.83 10.55
C ALA A 451 -26.57 -32.40 9.23
N ILE A 452 -26.15 -31.13 9.12
CA ILE A 452 -25.40 -30.61 7.96
C ILE A 452 -24.01 -31.26 7.88
N LEU A 453 -23.29 -31.32 9.00
CA LEU A 453 -21.97 -31.95 9.05
C LEU A 453 -22.03 -33.46 8.79
N ASP A 454 -23.06 -34.15 9.31
CA ASP A 454 -23.27 -35.57 9.06
C ASP A 454 -23.64 -35.86 7.59
N ALA A 455 -24.25 -34.91 6.87
CA ALA A 455 -24.54 -35.03 5.43
C ALA A 455 -23.29 -34.89 4.56
N ILE A 456 -22.33 -34.02 4.95
CA ILE A 456 -21.00 -33.93 4.32
C ILE A 456 -20.22 -35.23 4.54
N ALA A 457 -20.24 -35.76 5.76
CA ALA A 457 -19.55 -37.01 6.10
C ALA A 457 -20.09 -38.24 5.33
N ARG A 458 -21.36 -38.21 4.90
CA ARG A 458 -21.97 -39.23 4.04
C ARG A 458 -21.83 -38.96 2.54
N GLY A 459 -21.26 -37.82 2.14
CA GLY A 459 -21.11 -37.42 0.73
C GLY A 459 -22.43 -37.03 0.04
N GLU A 460 -23.46 -36.70 0.82
CA GLU A 460 -24.80 -36.34 0.32
C GLU A 460 -24.92 -34.82 0.02
N MET A 461 -23.89 -34.03 0.35
CA MET A 461 -23.86 -32.57 0.23
C MET A 461 -22.44 -32.10 -0.15
N SER A 462 -22.34 -31.10 -1.04
CA SER A 462 -21.05 -30.48 -1.39
C SER A 462 -20.55 -29.57 -0.26
N VAL A 463 -19.24 -29.38 -0.17
CA VAL A 463 -18.62 -28.53 0.87
C VAL A 463 -19.07 -27.08 0.72
N ASP A 464 -19.22 -26.60 -0.52
CA ASP A 464 -19.67 -25.23 -0.81
C ASP A 464 -21.14 -24.99 -0.40
N ASP A 465 -22.01 -25.98 -0.63
CA ASP A 465 -23.42 -25.91 -0.19
C ASP A 465 -23.55 -25.97 1.33
N ALA A 466 -22.66 -26.69 1.99
CA ALA A 466 -22.62 -26.75 3.44
C ALA A 466 -22.15 -25.44 4.06
N ILE A 467 -21.17 -24.76 3.45
CA ILE A 467 -20.68 -23.47 3.91
C ILE A 467 -21.81 -22.43 3.85
N ARG A 468 -22.54 -22.32 2.74
CA ARG A 468 -23.69 -21.41 2.60
C ARG A 468 -24.76 -21.65 3.68
N LYS A 469 -25.11 -22.91 3.94
CA LYS A 469 -26.09 -23.27 4.98
C LYS A 469 -25.61 -23.01 6.40
N LEU A 470 -24.30 -23.02 6.63
CA LEU A 470 -23.70 -22.77 7.93
C LEU A 470 -23.48 -21.27 8.20
N THR A 471 -23.35 -20.46 7.15
CA THR A 471 -23.21 -18.99 7.24
C THR A 471 -24.54 -18.25 7.21
N GLY A 472 -25.66 -18.94 6.92
CA GLY A 472 -26.99 -18.31 6.86
C GLY A 472 -27.23 -17.55 5.56
N GLU A 473 -26.39 -17.77 4.54
CA GLU A 473 -26.56 -17.25 3.20
C GLU A 473 -27.48 -18.20 2.42
N GLU A 474 -28.78 -17.91 2.37
CA GLU A 474 -29.70 -18.56 1.41
C GLU A 474 -29.48 -18.07 -0.04
#